data_AF-A0A519ZNB3-F1
#
_entry.id   AF-A0A519ZNB3-F1
#
_cell.length_a   1.000
_cell.length_b   1.000
_cell.length_c   1.000
_cell.angle_alpha   90.00
_cell.angle_beta   90.00
_cell.angle_gamma   90.00
#
_symmetry.space_group_name_H-M   'P 1'
#
loop_
_entity.id
_entity.type
_entity.pdbx_description
1 polymer ?
#
loop_
_entity_poly.entity_id
_entity_poly.type
_entity_poly.pdbx_seq_one_letter_code
_entity_poly.pdbx_strand_id
1 'polypeptide(L)' 'ASGGGGEAHADILQALVALGYSDKEAQAALKALPPDVGVSEGIKQALRALSR' A
#
# COMPACT_ATOMS: atom_id res chain seq x y z
N ALA A 1 9.64 -12.12 -15.94
CA ALA A 1 10.02 -10.80 -15.42
C ALA A 1 9.70 -10.82 -13.94
N SER A 2 10.73 -10.79 -13.08
CA SER A 2 10.55 -11.00 -11.64
C SER A 2 10.97 -9.72 -10.93
N GLY A 3 9.98 -8.84 -10.70
CA GLY A 3 10.13 -7.56 -10.00
C GLY A 3 8.90 -7.22 -9.14
N GLY A 4 8.19 -8.23 -8.62
CA GLY A 4 6.83 -8.06 -8.12
C GLY A 4 6.64 -7.31 -6.80
N GLY A 5 7.70 -7.05 -6.03
CA GLY A 5 7.57 -6.38 -4.72
C GLY A 5 7.44 -4.86 -4.80
N GLY A 6 8.20 -4.22 -5.70
CA GLY A 6 8.24 -2.76 -5.83
C GLY A 6 7.03 -2.18 -6.55
N GLU A 7 6.58 -2.84 -7.62
CA GLU A 7 5.38 -2.45 -8.37
C GLU A 7 4.12 -2.53 -7.48
N ALA A 8 4.01 -3.58 -6.65
CA ALA A 8 2.87 -3.73 -5.77
C ALA A 8 2.73 -2.58 -4.75
N HIS A 9 3.83 -2.14 -4.13
CA HIS A 9 3.80 -0.99 -3.21
C HIS A 9 3.42 0.32 -3.91
N ALA A 10 3.87 0.53 -5.15
CA ALA A 10 3.49 1.70 -5.94
C ALA A 10 1.99 1.70 -6.29
N ASP A 11 1.44 0.55 -6.71
CA ASP A 11 0.01 0.39 -6.98
C ASP A 11 -0.84 0.60 -5.72
N ILE A 12 -0.40 0.07 -4.58
CA ILE A 12 -1.06 0.28 -3.29
C ILE A 12 -1.04 1.77 -2.92
N LEU A 13 0.10 2.47 -3.11
CA LEU A 13 0.21 3.91 -2.86
C LEU A 13 -0.84 4.68 -3.65
N GLN A 14 -0.90 4.44 -4.97
CA GLN A 14 -1.81 5.13 -5.87
C GLN A 14 -3.27 4.83 -5.54
N ALA A 15 -3.60 3.59 -5.17
CA ALA A 15 -4.94 3.23 -4.74
C ALA A 15 -5.36 3.97 -3.47
N LEU A 16 -4.49 4.05 -2.46
CA LEU A 16 -4.78 4.78 -1.22
C LEU A 16 -4.97 6.28 -1.49
N VAL A 17 -4.12 6.89 -2.31
CA VAL A 17 -4.27 8.30 -2.69
C VAL A 17 -5.58 8.54 -3.45
N ALA A 18 -5.94 7.64 -4.38
CA ALA A 18 -7.20 7.72 -5.12
C ALA A 18 -8.45 7.56 -4.22
N LEU A 19 -8.32 6.86 -3.09
CA LEU A 19 -9.37 6.73 -2.07
C LEU A 19 -9.51 7.99 -1.19
N GLY A 20 -8.60 8.95 -1.29
CA GLY A 20 -8.62 10.22 -0.54
C GLY A 20 -7.65 10.27 0.64
N TYR A 21 -6.75 9.30 0.80
CA TYR A 21 -5.68 9.37 1.79
C TYR A 21 -4.53 10.25 1.29
N SER A 22 -3.86 10.97 2.20
CA SER A 22 -2.70 11.78 1.82
C SER A 22 -1.50 10.89 1.47
N ASP A 23 -0.61 11.34 0.58
CA ASP A 23 0.62 10.60 0.23
C ASP A 23 1.44 10.20 1.46
N LYS A 24 1.51 11.08 2.46
CA LYS A 24 2.21 10.80 3.73
C LYS A 24 1.59 9.65 4.51
N GLU A 25 0.26 9.60 4.58
CA GLU A 25 -0.47 8.53 5.28
C GLU A 25 -0.32 7.22 4.52
N ALA A 26 -0.53 7.25 3.21
CA ALA A 26 -0.39 6.09 2.35
C ALA A 26 1.03 5.50 2.43
N GLN A 27 2.09 6.34 2.41
CA GLN A 27 3.46 5.88 2.62
C GLN A 27 3.73 5.33 4.02
N ALA A 28 3.10 5.89 5.06
CA ALA A 28 3.21 5.35 6.41
C ALA A 28 2.58 3.94 6.50
N ALA A 29 1.45 3.74 5.82
CA ALA A 29 0.80 2.44 5.73
C ALA A 29 1.66 1.42 4.95
N LEU A 30 2.29 1.82 3.84
CA LEU A 30 3.20 0.96 3.07
C LEU A 30 4.39 0.45 3.90
N LYS A 31 4.93 1.27 4.80
CA LYS A 31 6.04 0.85 5.69
C LYS A 31 5.64 -0.26 6.65
N ALA A 32 4.35 -0.41 6.95
CA ALA A 32 3.83 -1.49 7.77
C ALA A 32 3.57 -2.78 6.96
N LEU A 33 3.70 -2.74 5.63
CA LEU A 33 3.42 -3.88 4.77
C LEU A 33 4.64 -4.77 4.55
N PRO A 34 4.45 -6.09 4.43
CA PRO A 34 5.53 -6.99 4.05
C PRO A 34 5.99 -6.76 2.60
N PRO A 35 7.25 -7.08 2.29
CA PRO A 35 7.83 -6.88 0.94
C PRO A 35 7.24 -7.81 -0.13
N ASP A 36 6.60 -8.91 0.29
CA ASP A 36 5.97 -9.90 -0.59
C ASP A 36 4.44 -9.72 -0.68
N VAL A 37 3.92 -8.58 -0.21
CA VAL A 37 2.48 -8.30 -0.23
C VAL A 37 1.98 -8.07 -1.65
N GLY A 38 0.91 -8.75 -2.05
CA GLY A 38 0.21 -8.43 -3.30
C GLY A 38 -0.63 -7.16 -3.18
N VAL A 39 -0.92 -6.49 -4.31
CA VAL A 39 -1.67 -5.22 -4.35
C VAL A 39 -2.99 -5.28 -3.58
N SER A 40 -3.84 -6.27 -3.87
CA SER A 40 -5.16 -6.39 -3.24
C SER A 40 -5.08 -6.61 -1.73
N GLU A 41 -4.12 -7.40 -1.25
CA GLU A 41 -3.94 -7.65 0.18
C GLU A 41 -3.30 -6.45 0.87
N GLY A 42 -2.35 -5.79 0.21
CA GLY A 42 -1.66 -4.60 0.71
C GLY A 42 -2.61 -3.42 0.89
N ILE A 43 -3.57 -3.20 -0.01
CA ILE A 43 -4.61 -2.17 0.16
C ILE A 43 -5.43 -2.48 1.42
N LYS A 44 -5.91 -3.72 1.61
CA LYS A 44 -6.69 -4.08 2.81
C LYS A 44 -5.90 -3.88 4.09
N GLN A 45 -4.64 -4.32 4.12
CA GLN A 45 -3.76 -4.16 5.28
C GLN A 45 -3.44 -2.69 5.56
N ALA A 46 -3.16 -1.90 4.52
CA ALA A 46 -2.91 -0.47 4.65
C ALA A 46 -4.13 0.27 5.18
N LEU A 47 -5.33 -0.01 4.66
CA LEU A 47 -6.58 0.57 5.17
C LEU A 47 -6.77 0.22 6.66
N ARG A 48 -6.51 -1.03 7.07
CA ARG A 48 -6.57 -1.42 8.50
C ARG A 48 -5.54 -0.69 9.36
N ALA A 49 -4.34 -0.42 8.83
CA ALA A 49 -3.31 0.33 9.54
C ALA A 49 -3.64 1.82 9.67
N LEU A 50 -4.36 2.38 8.69
CA LEU A 50 -4.81 3.79 8.67
C LEU A 50 -6.07 4.01 9.51
N SER A 51 -6.98 3.05 9.54
CA SER A 51 -8.23 3.10 10.33
C SER A 51 -8.04 2.75 11.81
N ARG A 52 -6.91 3.11 12.40
CA ARG A 52 -6.71 2.95 13.85
C ARG A 52 -7.59 3.91 14.65
#